data_AF-A0A6M1ZB07-F1
#
_entry.id   AF-A0A6M1ZB07-F1
#
_cell.length_a   1.000
_cell.length_b   1.000
_cell.length_c   1.000
_cell.angle_alpha   90.00
_cell.angle_beta   90.00
_cell.angle_gamma   90.00
#
_symmetry.space_group_name_H-M   'P 1'
#
loop_
_entity.id
_entity.type
_entity.pdbx_description
1 polymer ?
#
loop_
_entity_poly.entity_id
_entity_poly.type
_entity_poly.pdbx_seq_one_letter_code
_entity_poly.pdbx_strand_id
1 'polypeptide(L)'
;MRYLFLFLLFSTTSVFALRIDPSTSSFEQREKKYIDTFDFSGSYEKLENIDIDARRKKRVELLLTGEYPALESINYEGSFGSLSGKLLGSFPELSKVVFACSSATMDLDLSGEWKQDCEINIASPKGEIVLTLPKNVGIIVHAKRQPLGTILVEGLQKKGMGWMNKTYINSEYGENPITLTLNLVVTEGKIVLR
;
A
#
# COMPACT_ATOMS: atom_id res chain seq x y z
N MET A 1 -16.64 46.06 -67.95
CA MET A 1 -17.34 45.34 -66.86
C MET A 1 -16.93 43.87 -66.91
N ARG A 2 -16.27 43.40 -65.83
CA ARG A 2 -15.96 42.01 -65.43
C ARG A 2 -14.88 41.20 -66.19
N TYR A 3 -13.71 41.23 -65.55
CA TYR A 3 -12.58 40.31 -65.45
C TYR A 3 -12.85 38.79 -65.59
N LEU A 4 -11.87 38.03 -66.10
CA LEU A 4 -11.09 36.99 -65.37
C LEU A 4 -10.03 36.36 -66.32
N PHE A 5 -8.76 36.76 -66.29
CA PHE A 5 -7.62 36.24 -65.52
C PHE A 5 -7.12 34.80 -65.82
N LEU A 6 -6.00 34.79 -66.55
CA LEU A 6 -4.84 33.88 -66.58
C LEU A 6 -4.62 32.99 -65.34
N PHE A 7 -4.13 31.75 -65.53
CA PHE A 7 -2.73 31.36 -65.26
C PHE A 7 -2.50 29.84 -65.47
N LEU A 8 -1.58 29.51 -66.37
CA LEU A 8 -0.81 28.25 -66.42
C LEU A 8 0.29 28.33 -65.36
N LEU A 9 0.55 27.27 -64.58
CA LEU A 9 1.85 27.05 -63.93
C LEU A 9 2.04 25.58 -63.49
N PHE A 10 3.03 24.97 -64.15
CA PHE A 10 4.03 23.97 -63.75
C PHE A 10 3.84 23.09 -62.50
N SER A 11 4.04 21.79 -62.75
CA SER A 11 4.35 20.72 -61.82
C SER A 11 5.70 20.91 -61.12
N THR A 12 5.76 20.68 -59.81
CA THR A 12 6.93 20.11 -59.13
C THR A 12 6.48 19.25 -57.94
N THR A 13 6.96 18.02 -57.88
CA THR A 13 6.89 17.13 -56.72
C THR A 13 7.84 17.65 -55.66
N SER A 14 7.34 18.02 -54.48
CA SER A 14 8.18 18.36 -53.32
C SER A 14 7.83 17.48 -52.12
N VAL A 15 8.76 16.58 -51.86
CA VAL A 15 9.07 15.79 -50.66
C VAL A 15 8.30 16.20 -49.40
N PHE A 16 7.65 15.20 -48.78
CA PHE A 16 7.19 15.24 -47.39
C PHE A 16 8.35 15.64 -46.46
N ALA A 17 8.41 16.91 -46.06
CA ALA A 17 9.20 17.31 -44.91
C ALA A 17 8.35 17.01 -43.66
N LEU A 18 8.56 15.82 -43.11
CA LEU A 18 8.07 15.46 -41.78
C LEU A 18 8.77 16.40 -40.79
N ARG A 19 8.13 17.52 -40.46
CA ARG A 19 8.59 18.41 -39.40
C ARG A 19 8.41 17.67 -38.09
N ILE A 20 9.46 17.04 -37.60
CA ILE A 20 9.57 16.65 -36.20
C ILE A 20 9.65 17.97 -35.43
N ASP A 21 8.58 18.28 -34.70
CA ASP A 21 8.55 19.41 -33.80
C ASP A 21 9.48 19.10 -32.61
N PRO A 22 10.57 19.85 -32.38
CA PRO A 22 11.46 19.61 -31.27
C PRO A 22 10.79 19.86 -29.91
N SER A 23 9.58 20.43 -29.88
CA SER A 23 8.77 20.56 -28.65
C SER A 23 8.20 19.23 -28.14
N THR A 24 8.31 18.12 -28.90
CA THR A 24 7.92 16.78 -28.43
C THR A 24 9.07 16.01 -27.75
N SER A 25 10.24 16.62 -27.56
CA SER A 25 11.44 15.92 -27.08
C SER A 25 11.76 16.02 -25.58
N SER A 26 10.83 16.43 -24.71
CA SER A 26 11.21 16.70 -23.30
C SER A 26 10.11 16.53 -22.24
N PHE A 27 9.34 15.44 -22.27
CA PHE A 27 8.56 15.01 -21.08
C PHE A 27 8.66 13.51 -20.76
N GLU A 28 9.49 12.76 -21.47
CA GLU A 28 9.98 11.43 -21.02
C GLU A 28 11.30 11.55 -20.24
N GLN A 29 11.54 12.71 -19.61
CA GLN A 29 12.63 12.88 -18.68
C GLN A 29 12.25 12.20 -17.35
N ARG A 30 12.36 10.87 -17.34
CA ARG A 30 12.65 10.02 -16.19
C ARG A 30 12.30 10.69 -14.85
N GLU A 31 11.04 10.61 -14.41
CA GLU A 31 10.80 10.57 -12.96
C GLU A 31 11.65 9.39 -12.48
N LYS A 32 12.88 9.65 -12.01
CA LYS A 32 13.56 8.71 -11.12
C LYS A 32 12.54 8.49 -10.03
N LYS A 33 11.96 7.29 -10.03
CA LYS A 33 10.95 6.81 -9.08
C LYS A 33 11.57 6.94 -7.69
N TYR A 34 11.45 8.12 -7.10
CA TYR A 34 11.98 8.41 -5.79
C TYR A 34 11.09 7.69 -4.81
N ILE A 35 11.70 6.76 -4.08
CA ILE A 35 11.06 5.99 -3.02
C ILE A 35 11.70 6.50 -1.74
N ASP A 36 10.88 6.97 -0.83
CA ASP A 36 11.32 7.28 0.52
C ASP A 36 11.41 5.96 1.30
N THR A 37 12.63 5.50 1.52
CA THR A 37 12.89 4.26 2.26
C THR A 37 13.19 4.57 3.73
N PHE A 38 12.40 3.99 4.63
CA PHE A 38 12.67 3.95 6.06
C PHE A 38 13.21 2.55 6.39
N ASP A 39 14.53 2.45 6.49
CA ASP A 39 15.23 1.19 6.70
C ASP A 39 15.59 0.98 8.18
N PHE A 40 14.86 0.07 8.80
CA PHE A 40 15.07 -0.47 10.14
C PHE A 40 15.41 -1.97 10.01
N SER A 41 16.47 -2.30 9.28
CA SER A 41 16.97 -3.68 9.16
C SER A 41 17.96 -4.09 10.26
N GLY A 42 18.44 -3.14 11.08
CA GLY A 42 19.37 -3.39 12.19
C GLY A 42 18.71 -3.88 13.49
N SER A 43 19.52 -4.07 14.54
CA SER A 43 19.05 -4.38 15.89
C SER A 43 19.02 -3.12 16.74
N TYR A 44 17.91 -2.87 17.43
CA TYR A 44 17.69 -1.66 18.22
C TYR A 44 17.10 -2.03 19.59
N GLU A 45 17.98 -2.33 20.55
CA GLU A 45 17.59 -2.87 21.86
C GLU A 45 16.67 -1.97 22.69
N LYS A 46 16.76 -0.65 22.52
CA LYS A 46 16.07 0.35 23.34
C LYS A 46 15.04 1.16 22.56
N LEU A 47 14.73 0.78 21.33
CA LEU A 47 13.76 1.50 20.51
C LEU A 47 12.36 1.08 20.93
N GLU A 48 11.63 1.98 21.58
CA GLU A 48 10.29 1.70 22.13
C GLU A 48 9.16 2.06 21.16
N ASN A 49 9.34 3.10 20.35
CA ASN A 49 8.29 3.62 19.48
C ASN A 49 8.85 4.07 18.13
N ILE A 50 8.08 3.84 17.06
CA ILE A 50 8.38 4.33 15.72
C ILE A 50 7.21 5.18 15.25
N ASP A 51 7.44 6.47 15.09
CA ASP A 51 6.50 7.43 14.51
C ASP A 51 7.03 7.94 13.16
N ILE A 52 6.26 7.70 12.09
CA ILE A 52 6.63 8.09 10.72
C ILE A 52 5.55 9.03 10.15
N ASP A 53 5.89 10.31 9.98
CA ASP A 53 5.08 11.26 9.20
C ASP A 53 5.57 11.27 7.74
N ALA A 54 4.83 10.56 6.90
CA ALA A 54 5.04 10.46 5.46
C ALA A 54 3.95 11.14 4.64
N ARG A 55 3.20 12.09 5.22
CA ARG A 55 2.04 12.73 4.55
C ARG A 55 2.39 13.45 3.24
N ARG A 56 3.65 13.83 3.05
CA ARG A 56 4.17 14.47 1.83
C ARG A 56 4.97 13.53 0.92
N LYS A 57 4.96 12.22 1.20
CA LYS A 57 5.69 11.22 0.42
C LYS A 57 4.73 10.44 -0.45
N LYS A 58 5.08 10.26 -1.73
CA LYS A 58 4.23 9.60 -2.75
C LYS A 58 4.45 8.08 -2.78
N ARG A 59 5.67 7.63 -2.46
CA ARG A 59 6.06 6.21 -2.50
C ARG A 59 6.97 5.95 -1.31
N VAL A 60 6.51 5.10 -0.41
CA VAL A 60 7.25 4.76 0.81
C VAL A 60 7.54 3.29 0.83
N GLU A 61 8.76 2.95 1.22
CA GLU A 61 9.15 1.60 1.62
C GLU A 61 9.55 1.63 3.09
N LEU A 62 8.91 0.79 3.91
CA LEU A 62 9.21 0.63 5.32
C LEU A 62 9.74 -0.78 5.54
N LEU A 63 10.98 -0.91 6.01
CA LEU A 63 11.63 -2.19 6.25
C LEU A 63 11.91 -2.33 7.75
N LEU A 64 11.19 -3.21 8.43
CA LEU A 64 11.48 -3.64 9.80
C LEU A 64 11.84 -5.13 9.78
N THR A 65 13.10 -5.42 9.48
CA THR A 65 13.59 -6.81 9.30
C THR A 65 14.58 -7.26 10.37
N GLY A 66 14.95 -6.37 11.29
CA GLY A 66 15.90 -6.66 12.36
C GLY A 66 15.25 -7.05 13.69
N GLU A 67 15.92 -6.73 14.79
CA GLU A 67 15.51 -7.14 16.14
C GLU A 67 15.16 -5.94 17.02
N TYR A 68 13.99 -6.02 17.67
CA TYR A 68 13.39 -4.89 18.38
C TYR A 68 12.82 -5.34 19.73
N PRO A 69 13.66 -5.70 20.70
CA PRO A 69 13.21 -6.31 21.93
C PRO A 69 12.36 -5.40 22.82
N ALA A 70 12.44 -4.07 22.66
CA ALA A 70 11.67 -3.10 23.45
C ALA A 70 10.59 -2.37 22.65
N LEU A 71 10.39 -2.67 21.37
CA LEU A 71 9.47 -1.90 20.52
C LEU A 71 8.03 -2.22 20.87
N GLU A 72 7.30 -1.24 21.38
CA GLU A 72 5.92 -1.36 21.83
C GLU A 72 4.91 -0.93 20.76
N SER A 73 5.26 0.10 19.97
CA SER A 73 4.33 0.66 18.98
C SER A 73 4.97 1.17 17.69
N ILE A 74 4.21 1.02 16.60
CA ILE A 74 4.52 1.59 15.29
C ILE A 74 3.32 2.44 14.84
N ASN A 75 3.58 3.65 14.43
CA ASN A 75 2.59 4.57 13.90
C ASN A 75 3.10 5.22 12.61
N TYR A 76 2.36 5.01 11.54
CA TYR A 76 2.64 5.54 10.21
C TYR A 76 1.47 6.40 9.73
N GLU A 77 1.77 7.66 9.40
CA GLU A 77 0.83 8.59 8.78
C GLU A 77 1.28 8.95 7.36
N GLY A 78 0.53 8.49 6.36
CA GLY A 78 0.66 8.91 4.97
C GLY A 78 -0.56 9.72 4.51
N SER A 79 -0.50 10.26 3.29
CA SER A 79 -1.66 10.88 2.66
C SER A 79 -2.09 10.10 1.44
N PHE A 80 -1.26 10.04 0.40
CA PHE A 80 -1.59 9.39 -0.86
C PHE A 80 -0.41 8.66 -1.51
N GLY A 81 -0.72 7.75 -2.43
CA GLY A 81 0.28 7.05 -3.23
C GLY A 81 0.43 5.59 -2.84
N SER A 82 1.65 5.11 -2.58
CA SER A 82 1.91 3.72 -2.23
C SER A 82 2.79 3.55 -1.01
N LEU A 83 2.41 2.62 -0.14
CA LEU A 83 3.22 2.11 0.97
C LEU A 83 3.52 0.63 0.72
N SER A 84 4.80 0.26 0.74
CA SER A 84 5.22 -1.12 0.93
C SER A 84 5.86 -1.24 2.32
N GLY A 85 5.31 -2.12 3.16
CA GLY A 85 5.80 -2.36 4.51
C GLY A 85 6.20 -3.81 4.69
N LYS A 86 7.40 -4.06 5.22
CA LYS A 86 7.88 -5.40 5.56
C LYS A 86 8.18 -5.46 7.03
N LEU A 87 7.29 -6.06 7.81
CA LEU A 87 7.43 -6.29 9.24
C LEU A 87 7.83 -7.75 9.43
N LEU A 88 9.09 -8.04 9.08
CA LEU A 88 9.65 -9.39 9.05
C LEU A 88 10.62 -9.67 10.21
N GLY A 89 10.89 -8.65 11.03
CA GLY A 89 11.76 -8.74 12.19
C GLY A 89 11.15 -9.51 13.37
N SER A 90 11.83 -9.41 14.52
CA SER A 90 11.37 -9.97 15.80
C SER A 90 10.93 -8.85 16.73
N PHE A 91 9.68 -8.91 17.18
CA PHE A 91 9.03 -7.85 17.96
C PHE A 91 8.36 -8.42 19.22
N PRO A 92 9.12 -8.76 20.28
CA PRO A 92 8.54 -9.40 21.45
C PRO A 92 7.54 -8.54 22.23
N GLU A 93 7.74 -7.23 22.26
CA GLU A 93 6.92 -6.28 23.03
C GLU A 93 5.99 -5.43 22.16
N LEU A 94 5.91 -5.69 20.85
CA LEU A 94 5.08 -4.92 19.93
C LEU A 94 3.62 -5.30 20.08
N SER A 95 2.82 -4.37 20.61
CA SER A 95 1.41 -4.60 20.91
C SER A 95 0.48 -3.78 20.02
N LYS A 96 1.02 -2.76 19.34
CA LYS A 96 0.22 -1.82 18.55
C LYS A 96 0.90 -1.38 17.27
N VAL A 97 0.19 -1.52 16.16
CA VAL A 97 0.62 -1.03 14.85
C VAL A 97 -0.50 -0.21 14.21
N VAL A 98 -0.17 0.98 13.71
CA VAL A 98 -1.12 1.87 13.05
C VAL A 98 -0.56 2.29 11.69
N PHE A 99 -1.33 2.02 10.63
CA PHE A 99 -1.09 2.54 9.29
C PHE A 99 -2.30 3.37 8.86
N ALA A 100 -2.14 4.69 8.82
CA ALA A 100 -3.19 5.62 8.42
C ALA A 100 -2.80 6.36 7.13
N CYS A 101 -3.67 6.30 6.12
CA CYS A 101 -3.58 7.08 4.89
C CYS A 101 -4.94 7.62 4.49
N SER A 102 -4.94 8.76 3.79
CA SER A 102 -6.18 9.30 3.20
C SER A 102 -6.61 8.51 1.97
N SER A 103 -5.67 8.17 1.09
CA SER A 103 -5.90 7.35 -0.11
C SER A 103 -4.60 6.74 -0.64
N ALA A 104 -4.27 5.53 -0.21
CA ALA A 104 -3.05 4.85 -0.63
C ALA A 104 -3.29 3.38 -0.97
N THR A 105 -2.48 2.87 -1.89
CA THR A 105 -2.28 1.42 -2.06
C THR A 105 -1.25 0.97 -1.03
N MET A 106 -1.57 -0.07 -0.27
CA MET A 106 -0.72 -0.63 0.77
C MET A 106 -0.41 -2.09 0.45
N ASP A 107 0.86 -2.46 0.46
CA ASP A 107 1.33 -3.84 0.43
C ASP A 107 2.13 -4.09 1.70
N LEU A 108 1.51 -4.77 2.66
CA LEU A 108 2.09 -5.00 3.98
C LEU A 108 2.35 -6.49 4.18
N ASP A 109 3.60 -6.81 4.46
CA ASP A 109 4.02 -8.14 4.85
C ASP A 109 4.18 -8.19 6.37
N LEU A 110 3.29 -8.93 7.02
CA LEU A 110 3.22 -9.11 8.47
C LEU A 110 3.70 -10.51 8.88
N SER A 111 4.35 -11.25 7.98
CA SER A 111 4.78 -12.64 8.19
C SER A 111 6.00 -12.80 9.13
N GLY A 112 6.44 -11.74 9.80
CA GLY A 112 7.50 -11.77 10.80
C GLY A 112 7.18 -12.57 12.06
N GLU A 113 8.09 -12.51 13.02
CA GLU A 113 7.98 -13.25 14.28
C GLU A 113 7.25 -12.44 15.35
N TRP A 114 5.99 -12.82 15.59
CA TRP A 114 5.17 -12.27 16.67
C TRP A 114 5.30 -13.13 17.92
N LYS A 115 5.61 -12.52 19.06
CA LYS A 115 5.75 -13.23 20.35
C LYS A 115 4.70 -12.82 21.39
N GLN A 116 3.81 -11.91 21.03
CA GLN A 116 2.67 -11.51 21.83
C GLN A 116 1.50 -11.03 20.96
N ASP A 117 0.36 -10.82 21.60
CA ASP A 117 -0.82 -10.23 20.98
C ASP A 117 -0.53 -8.82 20.47
N CYS A 118 -1.03 -8.52 19.27
CA CYS A 118 -0.86 -7.19 18.68
C CYS A 118 -2.14 -6.72 17.99
N GLU A 119 -2.52 -5.47 18.24
CA GLU A 119 -3.58 -4.78 17.55
C GLU A 119 -3.02 -3.99 16.36
N ILE A 120 -3.50 -4.31 15.16
CA ILE A 120 -3.04 -3.70 13.91
C ILE A 120 -4.20 -2.95 13.28
N ASN A 121 -4.11 -1.63 13.26
CA ASN A 121 -5.12 -0.74 12.72
C ASN A 121 -4.66 -0.20 11.36
N ILE A 122 -5.41 -0.51 10.29
CA ILE A 122 -5.07 -0.09 8.94
C ILE A 122 -6.26 0.67 8.34
N ALA A 123 -6.03 1.95 8.08
CA ALA A 123 -7.02 2.84 7.50
C ALA A 123 -6.50 3.43 6.18
N SER A 124 -7.16 3.07 5.10
CA SER A 124 -7.02 3.72 3.79
C SER A 124 -8.39 3.73 3.13
N PRO A 125 -9.20 4.79 3.32
CA PRO A 125 -10.57 4.83 2.82
C PRO A 125 -10.66 4.56 1.32
N LYS A 126 -9.64 4.93 0.54
CA LYS A 126 -9.58 4.72 -0.91
C LYS A 126 -8.26 4.08 -1.31
N GLY A 127 -8.31 2.87 -1.87
CA GLY A 127 -7.13 2.19 -2.40
C GLY A 127 -7.21 0.68 -2.29
N GLU A 128 -6.14 0.01 -2.68
CA GLU A 128 -5.97 -1.43 -2.48
C GLU A 128 -5.09 -1.70 -1.26
N ILE A 129 -5.49 -2.64 -0.41
CA ILE A 129 -4.69 -3.13 0.71
C ILE A 129 -4.44 -4.62 0.47
N VAL A 130 -3.16 -4.98 0.36
CA VAL A 130 -2.68 -6.36 0.29
C VAL A 130 -1.96 -6.66 1.58
N LEU A 131 -2.43 -7.67 2.31
CA LEU A 131 -1.82 -8.14 3.56
C LEU A 131 -1.34 -9.56 3.39
N THR A 132 -0.06 -9.77 3.70
CA THR A 132 0.52 -11.12 3.86
C THR A 132 0.55 -11.44 5.34
N LEU A 133 -0.23 -12.43 5.76
CA LEU A 133 -0.48 -12.74 7.16
C LEU A 133 0.40 -13.91 7.62
N PRO A 134 0.87 -13.90 8.88
CA PRO A 134 1.60 -15.02 9.44
C PRO A 134 0.68 -16.23 9.64
N LYS A 135 1.23 -17.43 9.43
CA LYS A 135 0.48 -18.70 9.52
C LYS A 135 0.62 -19.39 10.88
N ASN A 136 1.54 -18.92 11.72
CA ASN A 136 1.96 -19.54 12.98
C ASN A 136 1.38 -18.87 14.23
N VAL A 137 0.43 -17.95 14.07
CA VAL A 137 -0.27 -17.25 15.17
C VAL A 137 -1.75 -17.15 14.86
N GLY A 138 -2.58 -16.98 15.88
CA GLY A 138 -4.01 -16.70 15.71
C GLY A 138 -4.22 -15.38 14.97
N ILE A 139 -5.11 -15.38 13.98
CA ILE A 139 -5.45 -14.18 13.21
C ILE A 139 -6.94 -13.93 13.31
N ILE A 140 -7.31 -12.69 13.63
CA ILE A 140 -8.67 -12.19 13.46
C ILE A 140 -8.65 -10.87 12.69
N VAL A 141 -9.35 -10.82 11.57
CA VAL A 141 -9.45 -9.63 10.72
C VAL A 141 -10.89 -9.11 10.76
N HIS A 142 -11.06 -7.91 11.28
CA HIS A 142 -12.29 -7.14 11.23
C HIS A 142 -12.22 -6.16 10.05
N ALA A 143 -12.90 -6.49 8.96
CA ALA A 143 -13.01 -5.63 7.80
C ALA A 143 -14.37 -4.91 7.81
N LYS A 144 -14.33 -3.58 7.96
CA LYS A 144 -15.51 -2.72 7.73
C LYS A 144 -15.60 -2.42 6.24
N ARG A 145 -16.67 -2.89 5.60
CA ARG A 145 -16.86 -2.77 4.15
C ARG A 145 -18.06 -1.87 3.82
N GLN A 146 -17.89 -1.02 2.80
CA GLN A 146 -18.99 -0.42 2.05
C GLN A 146 -19.34 -1.24 0.77
N PRO A 147 -20.54 -1.08 0.19
CA PRO A 147 -21.06 -1.95 -0.88
C PRO A 147 -20.11 -2.18 -2.07
N LEU A 148 -19.31 -1.17 -2.41
CA LEU A 148 -18.49 -1.10 -3.63
C LEU A 148 -17.09 -1.76 -3.55
N GLY A 149 -16.61 -2.15 -2.36
CA GLY A 149 -15.27 -2.74 -2.23
C GLY A 149 -15.21 -4.24 -2.52
N THR A 150 -14.05 -4.83 -2.87
CA THR A 150 -13.88 -6.30 -2.99
C THR A 150 -12.98 -6.82 -1.89
N ILE A 151 -13.30 -7.97 -1.29
CA ILE A 151 -12.41 -8.65 -0.34
C ILE A 151 -12.09 -10.03 -0.90
N LEU A 152 -10.82 -10.27 -1.21
CA LEU A 152 -10.28 -11.58 -1.57
C LEU A 152 -9.56 -12.14 -0.35
N VAL A 153 -9.85 -13.38 -0.03
CA VAL A 153 -9.36 -14.02 1.19
C VAL A 153 -8.88 -15.42 0.84
N GLU A 154 -7.63 -15.68 1.15
CA GLU A 154 -7.00 -16.99 1.02
C GLU A 154 -6.70 -17.54 2.42
N GLY A 155 -7.02 -18.80 2.68
CA GLY A 155 -6.68 -19.48 3.94
C GLY A 155 -7.46 -19.05 5.19
N LEU A 156 -8.29 -18.00 5.15
CA LEU A 156 -9.13 -17.60 6.28
C LEU A 156 -10.60 -18.02 6.11
N GLN A 157 -11.22 -18.37 7.23
CA GLN A 157 -12.64 -18.65 7.32
C GLN A 157 -13.41 -17.40 7.72
N LYS A 158 -14.49 -17.10 6.99
CA LYS A 158 -15.39 -16.01 7.38
C LYS A 158 -16.21 -16.42 8.60
N LYS A 159 -16.15 -15.62 9.67
CA LYS A 159 -16.98 -15.75 10.87
C LYS A 159 -18.00 -14.62 10.94
N GLY A 160 -19.23 -14.96 11.31
CA GLY A 160 -20.30 -14.02 11.58
C GLY A 160 -21.23 -13.73 10.39
N MET A 161 -22.43 -13.27 10.74
CA MET A 161 -23.52 -12.97 9.82
C MET A 161 -23.72 -11.44 9.80
N GLY A 162 -23.02 -10.76 8.90
CA GLY A 162 -23.03 -9.31 8.79
C GLY A 162 -22.66 -8.85 7.39
N TRP A 163 -23.49 -7.97 6.82
CA TRP A 163 -23.27 -7.31 5.54
C TRP A 163 -22.18 -6.22 5.59
N MET A 164 -22.12 -5.44 6.68
CA MET A 164 -21.20 -4.29 6.83
C MET A 164 -19.89 -4.61 7.57
N ASN A 165 -19.95 -5.48 8.59
CA ASN A 165 -18.78 -5.90 9.36
C ASN A 165 -18.52 -7.38 9.08
N LYS A 166 -17.40 -7.67 8.42
CA LYS A 166 -16.99 -9.05 8.14
C LYS A 166 -15.79 -9.38 9.00
N THR A 167 -15.87 -10.53 9.66
CA THR A 167 -14.76 -11.08 10.44
C THR A 167 -14.20 -12.29 9.71
N TYR A 168 -12.87 -12.39 9.64
CA TYR A 168 -12.16 -13.53 9.10
C TYR A 168 -11.17 -14.04 10.12
N ILE A 169 -11.05 -15.36 10.24
CA ILE A 169 -10.11 -16.00 11.17
C ILE A 169 -9.31 -17.08 10.47
N ASN A 170 -8.09 -17.37 10.94
CA ASN A 170 -7.35 -18.56 10.51
C ASN A 170 -7.64 -19.77 11.42
N SER A 171 -7.01 -20.91 11.13
CA SER A 171 -7.09 -22.14 11.95
C SER A 171 -6.50 -21.99 13.34
N GLU A 172 -5.48 -21.13 13.48
CA GLU A 172 -4.74 -20.94 14.73
C GLU A 172 -5.49 -20.07 15.75
N TYR A 173 -6.54 -19.36 15.32
CA TYR A 173 -7.31 -18.48 16.19
C TYR A 173 -8.03 -19.28 17.29
N GLY A 174 -7.62 -19.06 18.55
CA GLY A 174 -8.13 -19.76 19.74
C GLY A 174 -7.33 -21.01 20.13
N GLU A 175 -6.45 -21.50 19.25
CA GLU A 175 -5.53 -22.61 19.53
C GLU A 175 -4.14 -22.10 19.92
N ASN A 176 -3.70 -21.03 19.25
CA ASN A 176 -2.42 -20.38 19.53
C ASN A 176 -2.57 -19.35 20.66
N PRO A 177 -1.62 -19.27 21.61
CA PRO A 177 -1.65 -18.27 22.68
C PRO A 177 -1.47 -16.84 22.18
N ILE A 178 -0.93 -16.65 20.97
CA ILE A 178 -0.67 -15.35 20.36
C ILE A 178 -1.71 -15.08 19.29
N THR A 179 -2.32 -13.90 19.32
CA THR A 179 -3.34 -13.45 18.37
C THR A 179 -3.04 -12.05 17.82
N LEU A 180 -3.04 -11.91 16.50
CA LEU A 180 -3.06 -10.61 15.83
C LEU A 180 -4.50 -10.21 15.52
N THR A 181 -4.88 -9.03 15.99
CA THR A 181 -6.19 -8.43 15.74
C THR A 181 -6.05 -7.31 14.72
N LEU A 182 -6.55 -7.54 13.51
CA LEU A 182 -6.45 -6.58 12.41
C LEU A 182 -7.78 -5.85 12.22
N ASN A 183 -7.76 -4.53 12.32
CA ASN A 183 -8.91 -3.66 12.05
C ASN A 183 -8.67 -2.92 10.72
N LEU A 184 -9.45 -3.28 9.70
CA LEU A 184 -9.31 -2.73 8.35
C LEU A 184 -10.47 -1.78 8.03
N VAL A 185 -10.13 -0.55 7.65
CA VAL A 185 -11.09 0.48 7.21
C VAL A 185 -10.78 0.87 5.78
N VAL A 186 -11.58 0.34 4.85
CA VAL A 186 -11.54 0.67 3.42
C VAL A 186 -12.98 0.91 2.93
N THR A 187 -13.22 2.11 2.43
CA THR A 187 -14.52 2.53 1.90
C THR A 187 -14.67 2.12 0.44
N GLU A 188 -13.63 2.35 -0.35
CA GLU A 188 -13.58 2.11 -1.79
C GLU A 188 -12.25 1.44 -2.16
N GLY A 189 -12.34 0.36 -2.95
CA GLY A 189 -11.18 -0.38 -3.43
C GLY A 189 -11.21 -1.85 -3.05
N LYS A 190 -10.04 -2.42 -2.79
CA LYS A 190 -9.86 -3.87 -2.70
C LYS A 190 -9.02 -4.24 -1.47
N ILE A 191 -9.44 -5.27 -0.76
CA ILE A 191 -8.66 -5.89 0.31
C ILE A 191 -8.29 -7.29 -0.17
N VAL A 192 -7.01 -7.63 -0.10
CA VAL A 192 -6.49 -8.97 -0.36
C VAL A 192 -5.81 -9.45 0.91
N LEU A 193 -6.30 -10.57 1.44
CA LEU A 193 -5.74 -11.26 2.60
C LEU A 193 -5.15 -12.58 2.10
N ARG A 194 -3.84 -12.79 2.29
CA ARG A 194 -3.11 -14.00 1.87
C ARG A 194 -2.19 -14.52 2.96
#